data_AF-X1BDB0-F1
#
_entry.id   AF-X1BDB0-F1
#
_cell.length_a   1.000
_cell.length_b   1.000
_cell.length_c   1.000
_cell.angle_alpha   90.00
_cell.angle_beta   90.00
_cell.angle_gamma   90.00
#
_symmetry.space_group_name_H-M   'P 1'
#
loop_
_entity.id
_entity.type
_entity.pdbx_description
1 polymer ?
#
loop_
_entity_poly.entity_id
_entity_poly.type
_entity_poly.pdbx_seq_one_letter_code
_entity_poly.pdbx_strand_id
1 'polypeptide(L)'
;MSPNVPEEASVLLENIENPSALADFLAANLNLDTAEKQKLLEELDATKRLEKISVALANQLEVLELSRKIQGRVKESIDKSQREYFLQEELKAIQSELGKGDLRTEELKQIAKNIKKAKMPEKVEQEAMRELDRLNKIPPASPEYSVIRTYLDWVCELPWSIQT
;
A
#
# COMPACT_ATOMS: atom_id res chain seq x y z
N MET A 1 -27.31 9.21 0.96
CA MET A 1 -27.78 9.38 -0.43
C MET A 1 -27.11 8.34 -1.30
N SER A 2 -27.86 7.34 -1.77
CA SER A 2 -27.37 6.39 -2.76
C SER A 2 -26.91 7.13 -4.03
N PRO A 3 -25.86 6.69 -4.74
CA PRO A 3 -25.24 7.46 -5.84
C PRO A 3 -26.09 7.59 -7.11
N ASN A 4 -27.35 7.18 -7.09
CA ASN A 4 -28.31 7.24 -8.19
C ASN A 4 -29.66 7.65 -7.60
N VAL A 5 -29.88 8.96 -7.43
CA VAL A 5 -31.25 9.45 -7.35
C VAL A 5 -31.76 9.47 -8.79
N PRO A 6 -32.81 8.70 -9.15
CA PRO A 6 -33.41 8.77 -10.47
C PRO A 6 -33.83 10.21 -10.75
N GLU A 7 -33.60 10.70 -11.97
CA GLU A 7 -33.94 12.07 -12.40
C GLU A 7 -35.44 12.38 -12.15
N GLU A 8 -36.27 11.35 -12.18
CA GLU A 8 -37.69 11.33 -11.82
C GLU A 8 -37.95 11.75 -10.35
N ALA A 9 -37.08 11.39 -9.41
CA ALA A 9 -37.23 11.71 -8.00
C ALA A 9 -36.88 13.18 -7.69
N SER A 10 -35.94 13.79 -8.44
CA SER A 10 -35.68 15.24 -8.37
C SER A 10 -36.89 16.06 -8.84
N VAL A 11 -37.52 15.64 -9.95
CA VAL A 11 -38.73 16.30 -10.47
C VAL A 11 -39.88 16.19 -9.47
N LEU A 12 -40.05 15.03 -8.82
CA LEU A 12 -41.08 14.87 -7.78
C LEU A 12 -40.84 15.79 -6.58
N LEU A 13 -39.59 15.96 -6.15
CA LEU A 13 -39.23 16.85 -5.03
C LEU A 13 -39.54 18.33 -5.31
N GLU A 14 -39.25 18.80 -6.53
CA GLU A 14 -39.49 20.20 -6.92
C GLU A 14 -40.99 20.55 -7.00
N ASN A 15 -41.84 19.55 -7.23
CA ASN A 15 -43.29 19.74 -7.35
C ASN A 15 -44.04 19.67 -5.99
N ILE A 16 -43.35 19.41 -4.88
CA ILE A 16 -43.99 19.39 -3.55
C ILE A 16 -44.03 20.81 -2.98
N GLU A 17 -45.18 21.47 -3.09
CA GLU A 17 -45.40 22.82 -2.55
C GLU A 17 -45.71 22.85 -1.05
N ASN A 18 -46.18 21.72 -0.48
CA ASN A 18 -46.56 21.64 0.92
C ASN A 18 -45.35 21.28 1.81
N PRO A 19 -44.93 22.15 2.75
CA PRO A 19 -43.78 21.91 3.62
C PRO A 19 -43.90 20.64 4.47
N SER A 20 -45.11 20.28 4.91
CA SER A 20 -45.33 19.05 5.68
C SER A 20 -45.14 17.81 4.80
N ALA A 21 -45.68 17.83 3.58
CA ALA A 21 -45.54 16.71 2.65
C ALA A 21 -44.06 16.52 2.23
N LEU A 22 -43.32 17.63 2.06
CA LEU A 22 -41.89 17.59 1.79
C LEU A 22 -41.11 16.97 2.95
N ALA A 23 -41.44 17.37 4.18
CA ALA A 23 -40.80 16.83 5.38
C ALA A 23 -41.06 15.32 5.53
N ASP A 24 -42.28 14.86 5.26
CA ASP A 24 -42.64 13.43 5.33
C ASP A 24 -41.92 12.62 4.24
N PHE A 25 -41.85 13.15 3.02
CA PHE A 25 -41.12 12.53 1.92
C PHE A 25 -39.62 12.40 2.23
N LEU A 26 -39.00 13.47 2.74
CA LEU A 26 -37.58 13.46 3.12
C LEU A 26 -37.32 12.51 4.30
N ALA A 27 -38.19 12.50 5.32
CA ALA A 27 -38.07 11.60 6.47
C ALA A 27 -38.20 10.12 6.09
N ALA A 28 -39.05 9.79 5.11
CA ALA A 28 -39.21 8.43 4.60
C ALA A 28 -37.93 7.91 3.91
N ASN A 29 -37.26 8.77 3.15
CA ASN A 29 -36.06 8.44 2.38
C ASN A 29 -34.75 8.57 3.18
N LEU A 30 -34.80 9.24 4.34
CA LEU A 30 -33.66 9.36 5.23
C LEU A 30 -33.37 8.04 5.96
N ASN A 31 -32.09 7.68 5.98
CA ASN A 31 -31.60 6.51 6.72
C ASN A 31 -31.35 6.88 8.19
N LEU A 32 -32.44 7.07 8.93
CA LEU A 32 -32.46 7.37 10.37
C LEU A 32 -32.99 6.19 11.16
N ASP A 33 -32.59 6.11 12.43
CA ASP A 33 -33.12 5.11 13.35
C ASP A 33 -34.62 5.32 13.58
N THR A 34 -35.34 4.23 13.86
CA THR A 34 -36.80 4.26 14.06
C THR A 34 -37.22 5.27 15.14
N ALA A 35 -36.42 5.41 16.21
CA ALA A 35 -36.67 6.37 17.28
C ALA A 35 -36.58 7.83 16.80
N GLU A 36 -35.67 8.13 15.87
CA GLU A 36 -35.53 9.48 15.30
C GLU A 36 -36.64 9.78 14.30
N LYS A 37 -37.03 8.79 13.49
CA LYS A 37 -38.19 8.90 12.59
C LYS A 37 -39.48 9.18 13.36
N GLN A 38 -39.66 8.50 14.50
CA GLN A 38 -40.80 8.75 15.39
C GLN A 38 -40.81 10.19 15.94
N LYS A 39 -39.66 10.70 16.41
CA LYS A 39 -39.52 12.09 16.87
C LYS A 39 -39.83 13.12 15.79
N LEU A 40 -39.54 12.83 14.53
CA LEU A 40 -39.88 13.70 13.40
C LEU A 40 -41.40 13.70 13.15
N LEU A 41 -42.05 12.53 13.24
CA LEU A 41 -43.51 12.42 13.08
C LEU A 41 -44.30 13.11 14.21
N GLU A 42 -43.76 13.10 15.43
CA GLU A 42 -44.37 13.76 16.59
C GLU A 42 -44.26 15.29 16.56
N GLU A 43 -43.34 15.84 15.76
CA GLU A 43 -43.19 17.28 15.58
C GLU A 43 -44.28 17.81 14.62
N LEU A 44 -45.32 18.46 15.15
CA LEU A 44 -46.44 18.99 14.36
C LEU A 44 -46.07 20.21 13.50
N ASP A 45 -45.02 20.93 13.88
CA ASP A 45 -44.53 22.10 13.16
C ASP A 45 -43.65 21.68 11.98
N ALA A 46 -44.17 21.87 10.76
CA ALA A 46 -43.48 21.50 9.52
C ALA A 46 -42.12 22.20 9.37
N THR A 47 -41.99 23.45 9.82
CA THR A 47 -40.73 24.20 9.72
C THR A 47 -39.68 23.60 10.65
N LYS A 48 -40.03 23.30 11.90
CA LYS A 48 -39.11 22.63 12.84
C LYS A 48 -38.75 21.22 12.39
N ARG A 49 -39.68 20.50 11.76
CA ARG A 49 -39.41 19.17 11.18
C ARG A 49 -38.37 19.27 10.06
N LEU A 50 -38.52 20.25 9.16
CA LEU A 50 -37.57 20.51 8.07
C LEU A 50 -36.19 20.94 8.58
N GLU A 51 -36.11 21.75 9.64
CA GLU A 51 -34.82 22.10 10.28
C GLU A 51 -34.09 20.87 10.81
N LYS A 52 -34.80 19.99 11.54
CA LYS A 52 -34.23 18.72 12.04
C LYS A 52 -33.75 17.82 10.89
N ILE A 53 -34.54 17.72 9.83
CA ILE A 53 -34.20 16.98 8.60
C ILE A 53 -32.97 17.58 7.92
N SER A 54 -32.86 18.91 7.86
CA SER A 54 -31.71 19.60 7.27
C SER A 54 -30.41 19.29 8.01
N VAL A 55 -30.44 19.28 9.34
CA VAL A 55 -29.27 18.89 10.17
C VAL A 55 -28.89 17.43 9.92
N ALA A 56 -29.87 16.52 9.89
CA ALA A 56 -29.61 15.11 9.59
C ALA A 56 -29.00 14.91 8.20
N LEU A 57 -29.48 15.64 7.19
CA LEU A 57 -28.93 15.62 5.83
C LEU A 57 -27.49 16.15 5.77
N ALA A 58 -27.19 17.24 6.48
CA ALA A 58 -25.84 17.81 6.54
C ALA A 58 -24.83 16.80 7.11
N ASN A 59 -25.19 16.12 8.21
CA ASN A 59 -24.36 15.08 8.80
C ASN A 59 -24.14 13.89 7.86
N GLN A 60 -25.20 13.46 7.15
CA GLN A 60 -25.06 12.39 6.16
C GLN A 60 -24.19 12.79 4.97
N LEU A 61 -24.28 14.05 4.53
CA LEU A 61 -23.46 14.57 3.45
C LEU A 61 -21.97 14.54 3.84
N GLU A 62 -21.65 14.99 5.05
CA GLU A 62 -20.27 14.99 5.56
C GLU A 62 -19.68 13.56 5.60
N VAL A 63 -20.46 12.58 6.08
CA VAL A 63 -20.04 11.17 6.09
C VAL A 63 -19.82 10.63 4.67
N LEU A 64 -20.68 11.00 3.71
CA LEU A 64 -20.55 10.58 2.31
C LEU A 64 -19.33 11.20 1.64
N GLU A 65 -19.07 12.48 1.87
CA GLU A 65 -17.88 13.16 1.36
C GLU A 65 -16.60 12.53 1.90
N LEU A 66 -16.57 12.24 3.21
CA LEU A 66 -15.45 11.55 3.84
C LEU A 66 -15.26 10.14 3.25
N SER A 67 -16.33 9.38 3.09
CA SER A 67 -16.30 8.05 2.49
C SER A 67 -15.75 8.10 1.05
N ARG A 68 -16.22 9.05 0.23
CA ARG A 68 -15.73 9.25 -1.13
C ARG A 68 -14.25 9.63 -1.16
N LYS A 69 -13.80 10.48 -0.23
CA LYS A 69 -12.39 10.86 -0.08
C LYS A 69 -11.51 9.67 0.31
N ILE A 70 -11.98 8.81 1.22
CA ILE A 70 -11.29 7.58 1.62
C ILE A 70 -11.21 6.62 0.42
N GLN A 71 -12.31 6.38 -0.27
CA GLN A 71 -12.34 5.52 -1.47
C GLN A 71 -11.37 6.02 -2.56
N GLY A 72 -11.31 7.34 -2.77
CA GLY A 72 -10.34 7.95 -3.71
C GLY A 72 -8.90 7.65 -3.34
N ARG A 73 -8.52 7.83 -2.06
CA ARG A 73 -7.16 7.53 -1.57
C ARG A 73 -6.81 6.05 -1.68
N VAL A 74 -7.76 5.16 -1.35
CA VAL A 74 -7.54 3.72 -1.46
C VAL A 74 -7.30 3.33 -2.91
N LYS A 75 -8.10 3.86 -3.85
CA LYS A 75 -7.93 3.62 -5.28
C LYS A 75 -6.56 4.09 -5.78
N GLU A 76 -6.15 5.30 -5.42
CA GLU A 76 -4.84 5.84 -5.80
C GLU A 76 -3.67 5.00 -5.25
N SER A 77 -3.79 4.53 -4.00
CA SER A 77 -2.79 3.63 -3.41
C SER A 77 -2.71 2.30 -4.15
N ILE A 78 -3.85 1.70 -4.53
CA ILE A 78 -3.89 0.44 -5.28
C ILE A 78 -3.27 0.63 -6.66
N ASP A 79 -3.63 1.69 -7.38
CA ASP A 79 -3.09 1.99 -8.71
C ASP A 79 -1.56 2.18 -8.66
N LYS A 80 -1.06 2.84 -7.60
CA LYS A 80 0.38 3.01 -7.37
C LYS A 80 1.07 1.67 -7.11
N SER A 81 0.54 0.84 -6.21
CA SER A 81 1.12 -0.47 -5.90
C SER A 81 1.12 -1.43 -7.10
N GLN A 82 0.04 -1.43 -7.90
CA GLN A 82 0.00 -2.22 -9.14
C GLN A 82 1.05 -1.75 -10.15
N ARG A 83 1.21 -0.43 -10.31
CA ARG A 83 2.25 0.14 -11.18
C ARG A 83 3.65 -0.25 -10.73
N GLU A 84 3.95 -0.11 -9.43
CA GLU A 84 5.24 -0.50 -8.86
C GLU A 84 5.53 -1.99 -9.05
N TYR A 85 4.54 -2.86 -8.80
CA TYR A 85 4.66 -4.29 -9.03
C TYR A 85 4.98 -4.61 -10.49
N PHE A 86 4.25 -4.01 -11.43
CA PHE A 86 4.47 -4.23 -12.86
C PHE A 86 5.89 -3.80 -13.29
N LEU A 87 6.33 -2.62 -12.85
CA LEU A 87 7.68 -2.12 -13.15
C LEU A 87 8.77 -3.00 -12.55
N GLN A 88 8.56 -3.59 -11.37
CA GLN A 88 9.52 -4.53 -10.78
C GLN A 88 9.65 -5.82 -11.59
N GLU A 89 8.54 -6.40 -12.04
CA GLU A 89 8.56 -7.57 -12.91
C GLU A 89 9.18 -7.26 -14.28
N GLU A 90 8.92 -6.08 -14.84
CA GLU A 90 9.55 -5.63 -16.08
C GLU A 90 11.07 -5.47 -15.93
N LEU A 91 11.54 -4.85 -14.82
CA LEU A 91 12.97 -4.76 -14.52
C LEU A 91 13.62 -6.14 -14.36
N LYS A 92 12.92 -7.10 -13.74
CA LYS A 92 13.40 -8.46 -13.56
C LYS A 92 13.51 -9.20 -14.90
N ALA A 93 12.53 -9.03 -15.78
CA ALA A 93 12.58 -9.54 -17.15
C ALA A 93 13.75 -8.91 -17.94
N ILE A 94 13.91 -7.59 -17.88
CA ILE A 94 15.03 -6.87 -18.52
C ILE A 94 16.39 -7.38 -17.99
N GLN A 95 16.53 -7.61 -16.68
CA GLN A 95 17.76 -8.17 -16.09
C GLN A 95 18.07 -9.58 -16.56
N SER A 96 17.02 -10.39 -16.79
CA SER A 96 17.14 -11.74 -17.37
C SER A 96 17.56 -11.68 -18.84
N GLU A 97 16.94 -10.82 -19.65
CA GLU A 97 17.23 -10.63 -21.08
C GLU A 97 18.62 -10.02 -21.32
N LEU A 98 19.05 -9.08 -20.47
CA LEU A 98 20.39 -8.46 -20.54
C LEU A 98 21.52 -9.40 -20.09
N GLY A 99 21.23 -10.63 -19.68
CA GLY A 99 22.24 -11.56 -19.16
C GLY A 99 22.92 -11.11 -17.86
N LYS A 100 22.43 -10.03 -17.22
CA LYS A 100 22.96 -9.52 -15.95
C LYS A 100 22.61 -10.41 -14.75
N GLY A 101 21.80 -11.44 -14.96
CA GLY A 101 21.60 -12.54 -14.00
C GLY A 101 22.88 -13.33 -13.69
N ASP A 102 23.95 -13.21 -14.49
CA ASP A 102 25.18 -14.00 -14.27
C ASP A 102 26.34 -13.22 -13.64
N LEU A 103 26.51 -11.90 -13.84
CA LEU A 103 27.71 -11.20 -13.32
C LEU A 103 27.86 -11.27 -11.79
N ARG A 104 26.76 -11.08 -11.06
CA ARG A 104 26.77 -11.19 -9.59
C ARG A 104 26.97 -12.62 -9.14
N THR A 105 26.30 -13.54 -9.81
CA THR A 105 26.39 -14.98 -9.53
C THR A 105 27.80 -15.50 -9.80
N GLU A 106 28.44 -14.99 -10.84
CA GLU A 106 29.79 -15.31 -11.28
C GLU A 106 30.84 -14.68 -10.37
N GLU A 107 30.64 -13.43 -9.91
CA GLU A 107 31.45 -12.81 -8.87
C GLU A 107 31.41 -13.62 -7.57
N LEU A 108 30.22 -13.98 -7.07
CA LEU A 108 30.08 -14.78 -5.86
C LEU A 108 30.70 -16.18 -6.01
N LYS A 109 30.54 -16.82 -7.18
CA LYS A 109 31.21 -18.09 -7.49
C LYS A 109 32.74 -17.94 -7.48
N GLN A 110 33.26 -16.82 -7.98
CA GLN A 110 34.71 -16.56 -8.00
C GLN A 110 35.26 -16.37 -6.59
N ILE A 111 34.55 -15.64 -5.72
CA ILE A 111 34.94 -15.47 -4.31
C ILE A 111 34.91 -16.82 -3.58
N ALA A 112 33.87 -17.63 -3.79
CA ALA A 112 33.78 -18.97 -3.20
C ALA A 112 34.96 -19.86 -3.62
N LYS A 113 35.40 -19.78 -4.88
CA LYS A 113 36.59 -20.49 -5.37
C LYS A 113 37.86 -19.98 -4.70
N ASN A 114 38.01 -18.67 -4.52
CA ASN A 114 39.17 -18.07 -3.87
C ASN A 114 39.29 -18.50 -2.40
N ILE A 115 38.17 -18.53 -1.66
CA ILE A 115 38.13 -19.00 -0.27
C ILE A 115 38.67 -20.42 -0.16
N LYS A 116 38.15 -21.34 -1.00
CA LYS A 116 38.61 -22.74 -1.02
C LYS A 116 40.07 -22.89 -1.45
N LYS A 117 40.54 -22.03 -2.35
CA LYS A 117 41.92 -22.06 -2.86
C LYS A 117 42.93 -21.56 -1.81
N ALA A 118 42.54 -20.64 -0.93
CA ALA A 118 43.40 -20.07 0.10
C ALA A 118 43.82 -21.09 1.18
N LYS A 119 43.17 -22.27 1.26
CA LYS A 119 43.47 -23.35 2.23
C LYS A 119 43.53 -22.84 3.67
N MET A 120 42.50 -22.10 4.06
CA MET A 120 42.38 -21.51 5.39
C MET A 120 42.17 -22.61 6.45
N PRO A 121 42.49 -22.34 7.73
CA PRO A 121 42.05 -23.19 8.83
C PRO A 121 40.51 -23.28 8.88
N GLU A 122 39.98 -24.43 9.30
CA GLU A 122 38.55 -24.76 9.25
C GLU A 122 37.64 -23.68 9.88
N LYS A 123 38.04 -23.12 11.03
CA LYS A 123 37.29 -22.04 11.70
C LYS A 123 37.21 -20.76 10.86
N VAL A 124 38.27 -20.44 10.13
CA VAL A 124 38.35 -19.22 9.31
C VAL A 124 37.58 -19.41 8.01
N GLU A 125 37.68 -20.59 7.40
CA GLU A 125 36.92 -20.93 6.19
C GLU A 125 35.40 -20.88 6.46
N GLN A 126 34.95 -21.41 7.60
CA GLN A 126 33.54 -21.33 8.01
C GLN A 126 33.04 -19.88 8.15
N GLU A 127 33.83 -19.01 8.79
CA GLU A 127 33.43 -17.60 8.96
C GLU A 127 33.48 -16.82 7.63
N ALA A 128 34.46 -17.10 6.76
CA ALA A 128 34.52 -16.53 5.42
C ALA A 128 33.31 -16.96 4.57
N MET A 129 32.87 -18.22 4.68
CA MET A 129 31.69 -18.72 3.98
C MET A 129 30.39 -18.09 4.50
N ARG A 130 30.32 -17.83 5.81
CA ARG A 130 29.20 -17.13 6.45
C ARG A 130 29.10 -15.68 5.96
N GLU A 131 30.22 -14.97 5.88
CA GLU A 131 30.26 -13.60 5.34
C GLU A 131 29.97 -13.57 3.84
N LEU A 132 30.36 -14.60 3.07
CA LEU A 132 29.96 -14.74 1.66
C LEU A 132 28.43 -14.90 1.50
N ASP A 133 27.78 -15.71 2.34
CA ASP A 133 26.30 -15.83 2.33
C ASP A 133 25.62 -14.50 2.69
N ARG A 134 26.22 -13.74 3.61
CA ARG A 134 25.76 -12.38 3.95
C ARG A 134 25.92 -11.42 2.77
N LEU A 135 27.04 -11.45 2.05
CA LEU A 135 27.27 -10.66 0.83
C LEU A 135 26.24 -10.95 -0.28
N ASN A 136 25.80 -12.20 -0.40
CA ASN A 136 24.76 -12.60 -1.35
C ASN A 136 23.38 -11.99 -1.01
N LYS A 137 23.09 -11.75 0.27
CA LYS A 137 21.80 -11.19 0.72
C LYS A 137 21.76 -9.66 0.68
N ILE A 138 22.91 -9.00 0.83
CA ILE A 138 22.99 -7.53 0.86
C ILE A 138 22.88 -6.94 -0.56
N PRO A 139 22.09 -5.87 -0.78
CA PRO A 139 22.07 -5.18 -2.06
C PRO A 139 23.45 -4.56 -2.40
N PRO A 140 23.94 -4.65 -3.65
CA PRO A 140 25.25 -4.09 -4.06
C PRO A 140 25.41 -2.58 -3.83
N ALA A 141 24.30 -1.84 -3.76
CA ALA A 141 24.29 -0.40 -3.48
C ALA A 141 24.52 -0.07 -1.99
N SER A 142 24.48 -1.07 -1.09
CA SER A 142 24.70 -0.87 0.33
C SER A 142 26.19 -0.62 0.62
N PRO A 143 26.54 0.37 1.48
CA PRO A 143 27.91 0.54 1.96
C PRO A 143 28.48 -0.71 2.66
N GLU A 144 27.62 -1.58 3.19
CA GLU A 144 28.04 -2.84 3.83
C GLU A 144 28.58 -3.85 2.81
N TYR A 145 28.14 -3.77 1.54
CA TYR A 145 28.57 -4.69 0.48
C TYR A 145 30.06 -4.53 0.19
N SER A 146 30.53 -3.29 0.03
CA SER A 146 31.95 -3.02 -0.25
C SER A 146 32.84 -3.44 0.92
N VAL A 147 32.40 -3.22 2.16
CA VAL A 147 33.14 -3.62 3.37
C VAL A 147 33.34 -5.13 3.43
N ILE A 148 32.26 -5.92 3.25
CA ILE A 148 32.34 -7.39 3.29
C ILE A 148 33.16 -7.91 2.11
N ARG A 149 33.00 -7.32 0.92
CA ARG A 149 33.79 -7.69 -0.28
C ARG A 149 35.29 -7.53 -0.02
N THR A 150 35.71 -6.37 0.48
CA THR A 150 37.12 -6.09 0.77
C THR A 150 37.66 -7.00 1.88
N TYR A 151 36.85 -7.27 2.91
CA TYR A 151 37.24 -8.22 3.96
C TYR A 151 37.49 -9.62 3.41
N LEU A 152 36.60 -10.14 2.56
CA LEU A 152 36.76 -11.47 1.95
C LEU A 152 37.98 -11.53 1.04
N ASP A 153 38.28 -10.46 0.29
CA ASP A 153 39.49 -10.38 -0.53
C ASP A 153 40.76 -10.44 0.34
N TRP A 154 40.81 -9.64 1.42
CA TRP A 154 41.95 -9.63 2.34
C TRP A 154 42.18 -11.01 2.96
N VAL A 155 41.13 -11.65 3.46
CA VAL A 155 41.22 -12.98 4.08
C VAL A 155 41.70 -14.02 3.06
N CYS A 156 41.30 -13.92 1.79
CA CYS A 156 41.76 -14.82 0.73
C CYS A 156 43.22 -14.60 0.30
N GLU A 157 43.74 -13.38 0.42
CA GLU A 157 45.12 -13.03 0.06
C GLU A 157 46.15 -13.39 1.14
N LEU A 158 45.71 -13.60 2.38
CA LEU A 158 46.62 -13.96 3.47
C LEU A 158 47.26 -15.35 3.23
N PRO A 159 48.57 -15.51 3.52
CA PRO A 159 49.30 -16.73 3.23
C PRO A 159 49.08 -17.81 4.31
N TRP A 160 47.87 -18.37 4.39
CA TRP A 160 47.49 -19.36 5.41
C TRP A 160 48.34 -20.64 5.39
N SER A 161 48.89 -21.00 4.23
CA SER A 161 49.67 -22.24 4.04
C SER A 161 51.18 -22.02 3.94
N ILE A 162 51.68 -20.80 4.10
CA ILE A 162 53.12 -20.50 4.01
C ILE A 162 53.64 -20.23 5.42
N GLN A 163 54.40 -21.17 5.97
CA GLN A 163 55.23 -20.92 7.15
C GLN A 163 56.59 -20.42 6.65
N THR A 164 57.01 -19.26 7.13
CA THR A 164 58.40 -18.76 6.98
C THR A 164 59.18 -19.10 8.24
#